data_AF-A0A7X7VSN8-F1
#
_entry.id   AF-A0A7X7VSN8-F1
#
_cell.length_a   1.000
_cell.length_b   1.000
_cell.length_c   1.000
_cell.angle_alpha   90.00
_cell.angle_beta   90.00
_cell.angle_gamma   90.00
#
_symmetry.space_group_name_H-M   'P 1'
#
loop_
_entity.id
_entity.type
_entity.pdbx_description
1 polymer ?
#
loop_
_entity_poly.entity_id
_entity_poly.type
_entity_poly.pdbx_seq_one_letter_code
_entity_poly.pdbx_strand_id
1 'polypeptide(L)'
;MKSHRIPRLQEELKKLFNIAISQKMRDPALDWVTITDVVLSKDLRYAKIYFSHYNNPATHDSIRAQLIKTSGFLKKQIAGAQIMRTIPELTFFYDETEDRAEAVEVLLASLKQRYDDDDDAYDPDIDLEDYLDDDDIYDVDEDEELYNEFIQEEEEEEEEKDQ
;
A
#
# COMPACT_ATOMS: atom_id res chain seq x y z
N MET A 1 -8.29 21.26 9.77
CA MET A 1 -7.83 21.13 8.37
C MET A 1 -6.53 20.35 8.34
N LYS A 2 -6.52 19.11 7.80
CA LYS A 2 -5.28 18.34 7.58
C LYS A 2 -4.32 19.19 6.72
N SER A 3 -3.12 19.44 7.21
CA SER A 3 -2.08 20.14 6.45
C SER A 3 -1.61 19.26 5.29
N HIS A 4 -2.16 19.47 4.10
CA HIS A 4 -1.79 18.76 2.86
C HIS A 4 -0.39 19.16 2.34
N ARG A 5 0.38 19.93 3.12
CA ARG A 5 1.69 20.45 2.70
C ARG A 5 2.76 19.36 2.67
N ILE A 6 2.76 18.47 3.66
CA ILE A 6 3.77 17.42 3.77
C ILE A 6 3.57 16.35 2.68
N PRO A 7 2.35 15.81 2.44
CA PRO A 7 2.15 14.83 1.36
C PRO A 7 2.53 15.36 -0.03
N ARG A 8 2.15 16.60 -0.35
CA ARG A 8 2.53 17.24 -1.63
C ARG A 8 4.05 17.35 -1.78
N LEU A 9 4.74 17.73 -0.71
CA LEU A 9 6.20 17.85 -0.71
C LEU A 9 6.88 16.47 -0.85
N GLN A 10 6.33 15.43 -0.24
CA GLN A 10 6.79 14.05 -0.42
C GLN A 10 6.68 13.61 -1.89
N GLU A 11 5.56 13.89 -2.55
CA GLU A 11 5.37 13.58 -3.97
C GLU A 11 6.33 14.36 -4.88
N GLU A 12 6.54 15.65 -4.61
CA GLU A 12 7.52 16.47 -5.34
C GLU A 12 8.94 15.93 -5.19
N LEU A 13 9.34 15.54 -3.98
CA LEU A 13 10.63 14.92 -3.72
C LEU A 13 10.77 13.57 -4.44
N LYS A 14 9.73 12.73 -4.40
CA LYS A 14 9.71 11.45 -5.12
C LYS A 14 9.94 11.65 -6.62
N LYS A 15 9.24 12.61 -7.24
CA LYS A 15 9.42 12.94 -8.67
C LYS A 15 10.84 13.44 -8.94
N LEU A 16 11.34 14.36 -8.12
CA LEU A 16 12.68 14.92 -8.25
C LEU A 16 13.76 13.84 -8.13
N PHE A 17 13.65 12.93 -7.16
CA PHE A 17 14.63 11.86 -6.97
C PHE A 17 14.65 10.87 -8.12
N ASN A 18 13.49 10.47 -8.62
CA ASN A 18 13.41 9.60 -9.80
C ASN A 18 14.10 10.27 -11.01
N ILE A 19 13.80 11.56 -11.29
CA ILE A 19 14.47 12.30 -12.36
C ILE A 19 15.98 12.39 -12.12
N ALA A 20 16.41 12.69 -10.90
CA ALA A 20 17.82 12.83 -10.55
C ALA A 20 18.60 11.51 -10.70
N ILE A 21 17.98 10.38 -10.35
CA ILE A 21 18.56 9.05 -10.50
C ILE A 21 18.65 8.69 -11.99
N SER A 22 17.59 8.91 -12.77
CA SER A 22 17.60 8.68 -14.21
C SER A 22 18.65 9.54 -14.94
N GLN A 23 18.85 10.80 -14.52
CA GLN A 23 19.91 11.65 -15.09
C GLN A 23 21.33 11.16 -14.75
N LYS A 24 21.47 10.39 -13.65
CA LYS A 24 22.74 9.83 -13.20
C LYS A 24 22.95 8.37 -13.65
N MET A 25 22.19 7.89 -14.65
CA MET A 25 22.34 6.59 -15.36
C MET A 25 23.70 6.37 -16.07
N ARG A 26 24.78 6.98 -15.58
CA ARG A 26 26.15 6.59 -15.93
C ARG A 26 26.72 5.54 -14.98
N ASP A 27 26.01 5.23 -13.90
CA ASP A 27 26.42 4.22 -12.92
C ASP A 27 25.58 2.95 -13.16
N PRO A 28 26.15 1.86 -13.73
CA PRO A 28 25.39 0.67 -14.14
C PRO A 28 24.60 0.01 -13.01
N ALA A 29 25.04 0.20 -11.76
CA ALA A 29 24.38 -0.32 -10.58
C ALA A 29 23.03 0.36 -10.27
N LEU A 30 22.77 1.56 -10.82
CA LEU A 30 21.55 2.33 -10.58
C LEU A 30 20.57 2.30 -11.76
N ASP A 31 20.89 1.60 -12.86
CA ASP A 31 20.10 1.62 -14.11
C ASP A 31 18.67 1.08 -13.95
N TRP A 32 18.41 0.28 -12.92
CA TRP A 32 17.09 -0.28 -12.62
C TRP A 32 16.52 0.10 -11.26
N VAL A 33 17.01 1.18 -10.66
CA VAL A 33 16.58 1.61 -9.32
C VAL A 33 15.50 2.67 -9.43
N THR A 34 14.37 2.44 -8.75
CA THR A 34 13.22 3.36 -8.71
C THR A 34 12.92 3.75 -7.27
N ILE A 35 12.55 5.02 -7.05
CA ILE A 35 12.08 5.47 -5.73
C ILE A 35 10.57 5.26 -5.64
N THR A 36 10.15 4.36 -4.77
CA THR A 36 8.75 3.97 -4.56
C THR A 36 8.03 4.96 -3.65
N ASP A 37 8.67 5.40 -2.56
CA ASP A 37 8.08 6.36 -1.64
C ASP A 37 9.12 7.21 -0.90
N VAL A 38 8.68 8.37 -0.40
CA VAL A 38 9.49 9.29 0.41
C VAL A 38 8.68 9.71 1.61
N VAL A 39 9.14 9.40 2.82
CA VAL A 39 8.48 9.80 4.07
C VAL A 39 9.32 10.85 4.79
N LEU A 40 8.73 12.02 5.00
CA LEU A 40 9.34 13.12 5.73
C LEU A 40 8.95 13.08 7.21
N SER A 41 9.90 13.41 8.08
CA SER A 41 9.62 13.67 9.49
C SER A 41 8.77 14.94 9.66
N LYS A 42 8.03 15.02 10.79
CA LYS A 42 7.18 16.20 11.10
C LYS A 42 7.97 17.52 11.13
N ASP A 43 9.25 17.46 11.48
CA ASP A 43 10.17 18.60 11.53
C ASP A 43 10.97 18.82 10.23
N LEU A 44 10.72 18.02 9.18
CA LEU A 44 11.37 18.10 7.87
C LEU A 44 12.90 17.95 7.89
N ARG A 45 13.47 17.45 9.00
CA ARG A 45 14.92 17.25 9.15
C ARG A 45 15.40 15.88 8.67
N TYR A 46 14.50 14.91 8.57
CA TYR A 46 14.82 13.55 8.14
C TYR A 46 13.87 13.11 7.02
N ALA A 47 14.43 12.42 6.03
CA ALA A 47 13.70 11.81 4.94
C ALA A 47 14.06 10.32 4.86
N LYS A 48 13.05 9.46 4.99
CA LYS A 48 13.16 8.05 4.66
C LYS A 48 12.77 7.88 3.19
N ILE A 49 13.66 7.30 2.41
CA ILE A 49 13.47 7.08 0.98
C ILE A 49 13.40 5.58 0.77
N TYR A 50 12.29 5.12 0.22
CA TYR A 50 12.09 3.74 -0.15
C TYR A 50 12.43 3.56 -1.63
N PHE A 51 13.20 2.53 -1.93
CA PHE A 51 13.57 2.20 -3.30
C PHE A 51 13.30 0.73 -3.59
N SER A 52 12.93 0.44 -4.82
CA SER A 52 12.93 -0.91 -5.37
C SER A 52 13.89 -0.98 -6.55
N HIS A 53 14.23 -2.20 -6.96
CA HIS A 53 15.06 -2.42 -8.12
C HIS A 53 14.53 -3.62 -8.93
N TYR A 54 14.45 -3.45 -10.24
CA TYR A 54 13.95 -4.52 -11.11
C TYR A 54 15.10 -5.21 -11.82
N ASN A 55 15.19 -6.54 -11.72
CA ASN A 55 16.16 -7.36 -12.47
C ASN A 55 17.62 -6.84 -12.41
N ASN A 56 18.03 -6.32 -11.24
CA ASN A 56 19.36 -5.77 -11.03
C ASN A 56 20.31 -6.89 -10.55
N PRO A 57 21.49 -7.07 -11.17
CA PRO A 57 22.47 -8.07 -10.73
C PRO A 57 23.11 -7.74 -9.36
N ALA A 58 22.99 -6.50 -8.88
CA ALA A 58 23.51 -6.08 -7.58
C ALA A 58 22.51 -6.35 -6.45
N THR A 59 23.03 -6.70 -5.26
CA THR A 59 22.20 -6.85 -4.05
C THR A 59 21.61 -5.50 -3.60
N HIS A 60 20.47 -5.54 -2.92
CA HIS A 60 19.84 -4.33 -2.35
C HIS A 60 20.80 -3.54 -1.47
N ASP A 61 21.70 -4.20 -0.72
CA ASP A 61 22.72 -3.56 0.11
C ASP A 61 23.78 -2.80 -0.71
N SER A 62 24.21 -3.38 -1.83
CA SER A 62 25.15 -2.71 -2.74
C SER A 62 24.52 -1.47 -3.36
N ILE A 63 23.27 -1.58 -3.79
CA ILE A 63 22.49 -0.45 -4.32
C ILE A 63 22.32 0.63 -3.26
N ARG A 64 21.95 0.24 -2.04
CA ARG A 64 21.83 1.14 -0.89
C ARG A 64 23.13 1.89 -0.61
N ALA A 65 24.27 1.20 -0.62
CA ALA A 65 25.58 1.83 -0.43
C ALA A 65 25.88 2.86 -1.55
N GLN A 66 25.49 2.57 -2.78
CA GLN A 66 25.67 3.49 -3.91
C GLN A 66 24.74 4.70 -3.83
N LEU A 67 23.49 4.52 -3.38
CA LEU A 67 22.55 5.60 -3.09
C LEU A 67 23.07 6.51 -1.98
N ILE A 68 23.65 5.93 -0.91
CA ILE A 68 24.29 6.69 0.18
C ILE A 68 25.45 7.55 -0.37
N LYS A 69 26.32 7.01 -1.23
CA LYS A 69 27.38 7.80 -1.89
C LYS A 69 26.82 8.90 -2.78
N THR A 70 25.67 8.67 -3.39
CA THR A 70 24.99 9.63 -4.27
C THR A 70 24.12 10.64 -3.50
N SER A 71 23.93 10.47 -2.20
CA SER A 71 23.10 11.35 -1.35
C SER A 71 23.49 12.82 -1.48
N GLY A 72 24.78 13.16 -1.57
CA GLY A 72 25.25 14.53 -1.76
C GLY A 72 24.78 15.17 -3.08
N PHE A 73 24.63 14.38 -4.14
CA PHE A 73 24.05 14.84 -5.41
C PHE A 73 22.54 15.06 -5.28
N LEU A 74 21.82 14.13 -4.65
CA LEU A 74 20.38 14.28 -4.41
C LEU A 74 20.09 15.52 -3.55
N LYS A 75 20.89 15.77 -2.51
CA LYS A 75 20.81 17.00 -1.70
C LYS A 75 21.01 18.27 -2.54
N LYS A 76 21.93 18.26 -3.52
CA LYS A 76 22.11 19.39 -4.46
C LYS A 76 20.90 19.59 -5.38
N GLN A 77 20.26 18.51 -5.83
CA GLN A 77 19.04 18.61 -6.64
C GLN A 77 17.88 19.23 -5.85
N ILE A 78 17.71 18.83 -4.59
CA ILE A 78 16.73 19.47 -3.68
C ILE A 78 17.01 20.97 -3.54
N ALA A 79 18.28 21.34 -3.33
CA ALA A 79 18.69 22.74 -3.21
C ALA A 79 18.37 23.54 -4.48
N GLY A 80 18.67 22.99 -5.66
CA GLY A 80 18.41 23.63 -6.95
C GLY A 80 16.93 23.75 -7.29
N ALA A 81 16.10 22.80 -6.87
CA ALA A 81 14.65 22.85 -7.09
C ALA A 81 13.93 23.85 -6.18
N GLN A 82 14.60 24.35 -5.13
CA GLN A 82 14.09 25.37 -4.20
C GLN A 82 12.73 25.01 -3.54
N ILE A 83 12.44 23.71 -3.43
CA ILE A 83 11.20 23.16 -2.87
C ILE A 83 11.14 23.25 -1.34
N MET A 84 12.30 23.35 -0.66
CA MET A 84 12.37 23.41 0.80
C MET A 84 13.54 24.26 1.29
N ARG A 85 13.36 24.88 2.46
CA ARG A 85 14.38 25.75 3.08
C ARG A 85 15.52 24.96 3.75
N THR A 86 15.18 23.82 4.35
CA THR A 86 16.14 22.95 5.04
C THR A 86 16.18 21.62 4.32
N ILE A 87 17.38 21.17 3.97
CA ILE A 87 17.58 19.90 3.28
C ILE A 87 17.63 18.79 4.35
N PRO A 88 16.76 17.77 4.27
CA PRO A 88 16.75 16.70 5.25
C PRO A 88 17.95 15.77 5.09
N GLU A 89 18.28 15.06 6.17
CA GLU A 89 19.14 13.89 6.10
C GLU A 89 18.41 12.73 5.42
N LEU A 90 19.02 12.16 4.39
CA LEU A 90 18.42 11.14 3.53
C LEU A 90 18.85 9.76 4.00
N THR A 91 17.88 8.91 4.33
CA THR A 91 18.11 7.51 4.70
C THR A 91 17.38 6.61 3.71
N PHE A 92 18.07 5.59 3.20
CA PHE A 92 17.56 4.70 2.16
C PHE A 92 17.16 3.34 2.74
N PHE A 93 15.99 2.86 2.33
CA PHE A 93 15.40 1.59 2.71
C PHE A 93 14.93 0.87 1.45
N TYR A 94 15.12 -0.45 1.41
CA TYR A 94 14.55 -1.28 0.36
C TYR A 94 13.05 -1.43 0.61
N ASP A 95 12.26 -1.39 -0.46
CA ASP A 95 10.82 -1.58 -0.41
C ASP A 95 10.48 -3.06 -0.61
N GLU A 96 10.22 -3.77 0.49
CA GLU A 96 9.81 -5.18 0.49
C GLU A 96 8.35 -5.37 0.02
N THR A 97 7.60 -4.28 -0.24
CA THR A 97 6.19 -4.36 -0.62
C THR A 97 6.00 -5.04 -1.97
N GLU A 98 6.95 -4.89 -2.90
CA GLU A 98 6.91 -5.53 -4.23
C GLU A 98 7.04 -7.05 -4.11
N ASP A 99 8.01 -7.54 -3.32
CA ASP A 99 8.18 -8.97 -3.03
C ASP A 99 6.93 -9.57 -2.37
N ARG A 100 6.28 -8.79 -1.49
CA ARG A 100 5.04 -9.22 -0.84
C ARG A 100 3.86 -9.28 -1.80
N ALA A 101 3.77 -8.36 -2.76
CA ALA A 101 2.71 -8.35 -3.76
C ALA A 101 2.81 -9.59 -4.67
N GLU A 102 4.01 -9.94 -5.12
CA GLU A 102 4.25 -11.17 -5.90
C GLU A 102 3.84 -12.42 -5.11
N ALA A 103 4.20 -12.49 -3.82
CA ALA A 103 3.79 -13.60 -2.96
C ALA A 103 2.25 -13.70 -2.83
N VAL A 104 1.54 -12.57 -2.76
CA VAL A 104 0.07 -12.54 -2.71
C VAL A 104 -0.53 -12.99 -4.05
N GLU A 105 0.02 -12.55 -5.18
CA GLU A 105 -0.43 -12.99 -6.51
C GLU A 105 -0.26 -14.50 -6.70
N VAL A 106 0.87 -15.07 -6.27
CA VAL A 106 1.11 -16.53 -6.31
C VAL A 106 0.08 -17.28 -5.44
N LEU A 107 -0.20 -16.77 -4.24
CA LEU A 107 -1.22 -17.35 -3.36
C LEU A 107 -2.62 -17.28 -3.97
N LEU A 108 -3.00 -16.14 -4.56
CA LEU A 108 -4.27 -15.95 -5.25
C LEU A 108 -4.40 -16.89 -6.46
N ALA A 109 -3.35 -17.04 -7.26
CA ALA A 109 -3.32 -17.97 -8.38
C ALA A 109 -3.51 -19.42 -7.91
N SER A 110 -2.86 -19.82 -6.80
CA SER A 110 -3.02 -21.15 -6.21
C SER A 110 -4.42 -21.44 -5.66
N LEU A 111 -5.16 -20.40 -5.26
CA LEU A 111 -6.55 -20.52 -4.85
C LEU A 111 -7.45 -20.67 -6.07
N LYS A 112 -7.26 -19.84 -7.10
CA LYS A 112 -8.05 -19.91 -8.33
C LYS A 112 -7.91 -21.29 -9.01
N GLN A 113 -6.70 -21.83 -9.07
CA GLN A 113 -6.49 -23.17 -9.61
C GLN A 113 -7.27 -24.25 -8.85
N ARG A 114 -7.40 -24.14 -7.52
CA ARG A 114 -8.22 -25.06 -6.73
C ARG A 114 -9.71 -24.97 -7.05
N TYR A 115 -10.22 -23.77 -7.33
CA TYR A 115 -11.62 -23.60 -7.74
C TYR A 115 -11.88 -24.08 -9.17
N ASP A 116 -10.94 -23.88 -10.10
CA ASP A 116 -11.05 -24.36 -11.48
C ASP A 116 -10.89 -25.91 -11.56
N ASP A 117 -10.24 -26.56 -10.58
CA ASP A 117 -10.12 -28.02 -10.49
C ASP A 117 -11.34 -28.70 -9.82
N ASP A 118 -12.23 -27.94 -9.15
CA ASP A 118 -13.47 -28.41 -8.50
C ASP A 118 -14.73 -28.19 -9.39
N ASP A 119 -14.56 -28.14 -10.72
CA ASP A 119 -15.63 -27.92 -11.71
C ASP A 119 -16.49 -29.18 -12.01
N ASP A 120 -16.45 -30.18 -11.13
CA ASP A 120 -17.29 -31.40 -11.20
C ASP A 120 -18.62 -31.26 -10.43
N ALA A 121 -18.96 -30.08 -9.92
CA ALA A 121 -20.19 -29.84 -9.14
C ALA A 121 -21.09 -28.70 -9.66
N TYR A 122 -20.77 -28.05 -10.78
CA TYR A 122 -21.68 -27.08 -11.41
C TYR A 122 -22.57 -27.81 -12.45
N ASP A 123 -23.73 -28.27 -12.01
CA ASP A 123 -24.77 -28.75 -12.92
C ASP A 123 -25.66 -27.55 -13.33
N PRO A 124 -25.58 -27.09 -14.60
CA PRO A 124 -26.39 -25.97 -15.09
C PRO A 124 -27.90 -26.28 -15.13
N ASP A 125 -28.30 -27.53 -14.92
CA ASP A 125 -29.69 -27.96 -14.81
C ASP A 125 -30.20 -27.96 -13.35
N ILE A 126 -29.41 -27.49 -12.38
CA ILE A 126 -29.93 -27.22 -11.02
C ILE A 126 -30.96 -26.11 -11.11
N ASP A 127 -32.22 -26.50 -10.96
CA ASP A 127 -33.33 -25.56 -10.86
C ASP A 127 -33.26 -24.87 -9.50
N LEU A 128 -33.04 -23.55 -9.51
CA LEU A 128 -33.00 -22.75 -8.29
C LEU A 128 -34.37 -22.76 -7.58
N GLU A 129 -35.45 -23.08 -8.32
CA GLU A 129 -36.80 -23.26 -7.79
C GLU A 129 -36.91 -24.46 -6.83
N ASP A 130 -36.09 -25.51 -6.98
CA ASP A 130 -36.12 -26.69 -6.08
C ASP A 130 -35.52 -26.42 -4.69
N TYR A 131 -34.72 -25.35 -4.54
CA TYR A 131 -34.12 -24.92 -3.27
C TYR A 131 -34.85 -23.73 -2.64
N LEU A 132 -35.77 -23.12 -3.37
CA LEU A 132 -36.70 -22.13 -2.86
C LEU A 132 -37.99 -22.86 -2.50
N ASP A 133 -37.95 -23.66 -1.43
CA ASP A 133 -39.19 -24.08 -0.78
C ASP A 133 -39.88 -22.77 -0.33
N ASP A 134 -41.03 -22.47 -0.92
CA ASP A 134 -41.80 -21.21 -0.78
C ASP A 134 -42.12 -20.84 0.69
N ASP A 135 -41.83 -21.73 1.64
CA ASP A 135 -42.09 -21.57 3.07
C ASP A 135 -40.93 -20.92 3.86
N ASP A 136 -39.74 -20.75 3.28
CA ASP A 136 -38.58 -20.07 3.92
C ASP A 136 -38.27 -18.70 3.27
N ILE A 137 -39.28 -18.03 2.67
CA ILE A 137 -39.19 -16.59 2.44
C ILE A 137 -39.01 -15.93 3.82
N TYR A 138 -37.81 -15.39 4.04
CA TYR A 138 -37.51 -14.50 5.17
C TYR A 138 -38.63 -13.46 5.28
N ASP A 139 -39.46 -13.59 6.32
CA ASP A 139 -40.50 -12.61 6.60
C ASP A 139 -39.80 -11.39 7.21
N VAL A 140 -39.39 -10.48 6.31
CA VAL A 140 -38.57 -9.30 6.62
C VAL A 140 -39.22 -8.43 7.71
N ASP A 141 -40.54 -8.55 7.89
CA ASP A 141 -41.30 -7.79 8.87
C ASP A 141 -41.08 -8.30 10.32
N GLU A 142 -40.69 -9.56 10.55
CA GLU A 142 -40.42 -10.10 11.90
C GLU A 142 -39.00 -9.76 12.41
N ASP A 143 -38.03 -9.57 11.49
CA ASP A 143 -36.62 -9.29 11.81
C ASP A 143 -36.34 -7.81 12.19
N GLU A 144 -37.21 -6.87 11.81
CA GLU A 144 -37.07 -5.46 12.22
C GLU A 144 -37.26 -5.27 13.72
N GLU A 145 -38.13 -6.05 14.37
CA GLU A 145 -38.34 -5.95 15.83
C GLU A 145 -37.10 -6.45 16.60
N LEU A 146 -36.48 -7.55 16.15
CA LEU A 146 -35.27 -8.11 16.76
C LEU A 146 -34.06 -7.17 16.62
N TYR A 147 -33.93 -6.51 15.45
CA TYR A 147 -32.85 -5.57 15.19
C TYR A 147 -32.99 -4.29 16.04
N ASN A 148 -34.23 -3.83 16.24
CA ASN A 148 -34.52 -2.66 17.08
C ASN A 148 -34.36 -2.97 18.58
N GLU A 149 -34.68 -4.18 19.03
CA GLU A 149 -34.43 -4.64 20.40
C GLU A 149 -32.92 -4.72 20.69
N PHE A 150 -32.12 -5.26 19.75
CA PHE A 150 -30.66 -5.34 19.88
C PHE A 150 -29.99 -3.95 19.95
N ILE A 151 -30.47 -2.98 19.17
CA ILE A 151 -29.95 -1.60 19.22
C ILE A 151 -30.30 -0.92 20.55
N GLN A 152 -31.50 -1.17 21.09
CA GLN A 152 -31.91 -0.59 22.37
C GLN A 152 -31.11 -1.18 23.55
N GLU A 153 -30.82 -2.48 23.55
CA GLU A 153 -29.98 -3.11 24.57
C GLU A 153 -28.52 -2.59 24.54
N GLU A 154 -27.93 -2.35 23.35
CA GLU A 154 -26.58 -1.77 23.26
C GLU A 154 -26.52 -0.32 23.74
N GLU A 155 -27.54 0.50 23.46
CA GLU A 155 -27.59 1.90 23.93
C GLU A 155 -27.78 1.99 25.47
N GLU A 156 -28.58 1.11 26.07
CA GLU A 156 -28.76 1.06 27.53
C GLU A 156 -27.50 0.58 28.27
N GLU A 157 -26.74 -0.37 27.71
CA GLU A 157 -25.46 -0.81 28.27
C GLU A 157 -24.32 0.23 28.17
N GLU A 158 -24.38 1.15 27.20
CA GLU A 158 -23.43 2.26 27.10
C GLU A 158 -23.75 3.38 28.10
N GLU A 159 -25.02 3.66 28.39
CA GLU A 159 -25.42 4.67 29.39
C GLU A 159 -25.13 4.26 30.85
N GLU A 160 -25.15 2.95 31.18
CA GLU A 160 -24.74 2.45 32.52
C GLU A 160 -23.23 2.50 32.75
N LYS A 161 -22.39 2.56 31.70
CA LYS A 161 -20.91 2.60 31.83
C LYS A 161 -20.36 4.00 32.07
N ASP A 162 -21.16 5.05 31.90
CA ASP A 162 -20.77 6.46 32.07
C ASP A 162 -21.31 7.11 33.37
N GLN A 163 -21.91 6.34 34.29
CA GLN A 163 -22.20 6.74 35.70
C GLN A 163 -21.19 6.16 36.70
#